data_AF-A0A2X1QHN5-F1
#
_entry.id   AF-A0A2X1QHN5-F1
#
_cell.length_a   1.000
_cell.length_b   1.000
_cell.length_c   1.000
_cell.angle_alpha   90.00
_cell.angle_beta   90.00
_cell.angle_gamma   90.00
#
_symmetry.space_group_name_H-M   'P 1'
#
loop_
_entity.id
_entity.type
_entity.pdbx_description
1 polymer ?
#
loop_
_entity_poly.entity_id
_entity_poly.type
_entity_poly.pdbx_seq_one_letter_code
_entity_poly.pdbx_strand_id
1 'polypeptide(L)'
;MVRSLSRWQKRQNRTSAALLNIPSNYKVLFCHGGGRGQFAGIPLNILGDKKVADYVDAGYWAASAVKEAKKYCTPNVIDAKITVDGKRAVKPMSEWQLTPGAAYLHYWPERNH
;
A
#
# COMPACT_ATOMS: atom_id res chain seq x y z
N MET A 1 15.49 29.72 -9.02
CA MET A 1 14.35 28.77 -9.14
C MET A 1 14.47 27.53 -8.23
N VAL A 2 15.65 26.89 -8.08
CA VAL A 2 15.81 25.64 -7.29
C VAL A 2 15.64 25.82 -5.76
N ARG A 3 15.97 26.99 -5.20
CA ARG A 3 15.86 27.27 -3.74
C ARG A 3 14.43 27.55 -3.23
N SER A 4 13.46 27.82 -4.10
CA SER A 4 12.06 28.03 -3.71
C SER A 4 11.29 26.71 -3.65
N LEU A 5 11.56 25.79 -4.57
CA LEU A 5 11.00 24.43 -4.58
C LEU A 5 11.35 23.64 -3.32
N SER A 6 12.61 23.69 -2.85
CA SER A 6 13.01 22.96 -1.64
C SER A 6 12.36 23.48 -0.36
N ARG A 7 12.03 24.78 -0.30
CA ARG A 7 11.29 25.38 0.82
C ARG A 7 9.81 24.97 0.81
N TRP A 8 9.20 24.92 -0.36
CA TRP A 8 7.83 24.45 -0.53
C TRP A 8 7.67 22.98 -0.13
N GLN A 9 8.57 22.12 -0.62
CA GLN A 9 8.60 20.71 -0.27
C GLN A 9 8.72 20.48 1.25
N LYS A 10 9.63 21.20 1.91
CA LYS A 10 9.81 21.13 3.37
C LYS A 10 8.58 21.59 4.13
N ARG A 11 7.87 22.61 3.62
CA ARG A 11 6.67 23.16 4.25
C ARG A 11 5.51 22.15 4.14
N GLN A 12 5.32 21.53 2.99
CA GLN A 12 4.32 20.47 2.80
C GLN A 12 4.59 19.25 3.68
N ASN A 13 5.83 18.76 3.73
CA ASN A 13 6.20 17.64 4.61
C ASN A 13 5.87 17.92 6.09
N ARG A 14 6.17 19.14 6.58
CA ARG A 14 5.89 19.53 7.97
C ARG A 14 4.39 19.57 8.25
N THR A 15 3.60 20.16 7.36
CA THR A 15 2.15 20.24 7.53
C THR A 15 1.50 18.85 7.51
N SER A 16 1.87 17.99 6.57
CA SER A 16 1.34 16.63 6.49
C SER A 16 1.72 15.78 7.71
N ALA A 17 2.97 15.86 8.16
CA ALA A 17 3.41 15.13 9.35
C ALA A 17 2.69 15.61 10.63
N ALA A 18 2.45 16.92 10.77
CA ALA A 18 1.71 17.48 11.89
C ALA A 18 0.23 17.07 11.89
N LEU A 19 -0.42 17.08 10.73
CA LEU A 19 -1.84 16.68 10.60
C LEU A 19 -2.07 15.20 10.87
N LEU A 20 -1.14 14.34 10.43
CA LEU A 20 -1.25 12.89 10.54
C LEU A 20 -0.51 12.32 11.78
N ASN A 21 -0.01 13.20 12.65
CA ASN A 21 0.75 12.86 13.86
C ASN A 21 1.86 11.82 13.61
N ILE A 22 2.62 12.02 12.53
CA ILE A 22 3.62 11.05 12.05
C ILE A 22 4.88 11.16 12.94
N PRO A 23 5.33 10.07 13.58
CA PRO A 23 6.55 10.09 14.38
C PRO A 23 7.81 10.29 13.52
N SER A 24 8.87 10.82 14.14
CA SER A 24 10.08 11.30 13.44
C SER A 24 10.88 10.23 12.70
N ASN A 25 10.60 8.95 12.95
CA ASN A 25 11.20 7.80 12.28
C ASN A 25 10.62 7.51 10.89
N TYR A 26 9.55 8.19 10.47
CA TYR A 26 8.99 8.07 9.13
C TYR A 26 9.41 9.22 8.22
N LYS A 27 9.63 8.93 6.94
CA LYS A 27 9.92 9.93 5.91
C LYS A 27 8.68 10.17 5.04
N VAL A 28 8.28 11.43 4.92
CA VAL A 28 7.24 11.85 3.96
C VAL A 28 7.92 12.19 2.63
N LEU A 29 7.54 11.47 1.58
CA LEU A 29 8.03 11.64 0.22
C LEU A 29 6.85 12.01 -0.69
N PHE A 30 7.02 13.06 -1.51
CA PHE A 30 6.07 13.36 -2.59
C PHE A 30 6.73 12.95 -3.90
N CYS A 31 6.17 11.92 -4.53
CA CYS A 31 6.69 11.34 -5.76
C CYS A 31 5.74 11.60 -6.93
N HIS A 32 6.30 11.86 -8.12
CA HIS A 32 5.54 11.88 -9.36
C HIS A 32 5.17 10.45 -9.77
N GLY A 33 4.12 10.27 -10.58
CA GLY A 33 3.65 8.94 -11.03
C GLY A 33 2.35 8.44 -10.37
N GLY A 34 1.79 9.20 -9.43
CA GLY A 34 0.49 8.92 -8.80
C GLY A 34 0.44 7.59 -8.03
N GLY A 35 -0.75 7.20 -7.58
CA GLY A 35 -0.95 5.98 -6.79
C GLY A 35 -0.57 4.69 -7.52
N ARG A 36 -0.77 4.63 -8.85
CA ARG A 36 -0.41 3.47 -9.67
C ARG A 36 1.10 3.26 -9.80
N GLY A 37 1.89 4.35 -9.85
CA GLY A 37 3.35 4.24 -9.85
C GLY A 37 3.91 3.61 -8.58
N GLN A 38 3.21 3.79 -7.45
CA GLN A 38 3.60 3.17 -6.18
C GLN A 38 3.34 1.65 -6.15
N PHE A 39 2.49 1.11 -7.02
CA PHE A 39 2.31 -0.35 -7.12
C PHE A 39 3.56 -1.08 -7.60
N ALA A 40 4.40 -0.42 -8.40
CA ALA A 40 5.72 -0.92 -8.77
C ALA A 40 6.80 -0.51 -7.75
N GLY A 41 6.68 0.69 -7.17
CA GLY A 41 7.63 1.19 -6.18
C GLY A 41 7.69 0.36 -4.89
N ILE A 42 6.55 -0.16 -4.42
CA ILE A 42 6.48 -0.95 -3.19
C ILE A 42 7.29 -2.27 -3.31
N PRO A 43 7.04 -3.15 -4.31
CA PRO A 43 7.86 -4.33 -4.52
C PRO A 43 9.35 -3.98 -4.68
N LEU A 44 9.69 -2.99 -5.49
CA LEU A 44 11.09 -2.67 -5.77
C LEU A 44 11.88 -2.17 -4.54
N ASN A 45 11.23 -1.55 -3.58
CA ASN A 45 11.90 -0.99 -2.40
C ASN A 45 11.82 -1.88 -1.15
N ILE A 46 10.75 -2.68 -0.98
CA ILE A 46 10.49 -3.41 0.26
C ILE A 46 10.77 -4.91 0.14
N LEU A 47 10.77 -5.46 -1.09
CA LEU A 47 10.93 -6.90 -1.30
C LEU A 47 12.30 -7.43 -0.79
N GLY A 48 13.37 -6.63 -0.93
CA GLY A 48 14.71 -7.03 -0.51
C GLY A 48 15.14 -8.35 -1.17
N ASP A 49 15.61 -9.30 -0.38
CA ASP A 49 16.01 -10.65 -0.84
C ASP A 49 14.85 -11.64 -0.91
N LYS A 50 13.66 -11.26 -0.44
CA LYS A 50 12.49 -12.12 -0.46
C LYS A 50 11.86 -12.14 -1.85
N LYS A 51 11.02 -13.13 -2.12
CA LYS A 51 10.31 -13.26 -3.41
C LYS A 51 8.79 -13.23 -3.27
N VAL A 52 8.29 -13.33 -2.03
CA VAL A 52 6.86 -13.43 -1.73
C VAL A 52 6.39 -12.22 -0.93
N ALA A 53 5.25 -11.68 -1.31
CA ALA A 53 4.54 -10.62 -0.58
C ALA A 53 3.05 -10.96 -0.51
N ASP A 54 2.40 -10.64 0.60
CA ASP A 54 0.97 -10.90 0.78
C ASP A 54 0.16 -9.71 0.27
N TYR A 55 -0.88 -9.99 -0.52
CA TYR A 55 -1.79 -8.99 -1.07
C TYR A 55 -3.22 -9.38 -0.72
N VAL A 56 -3.91 -8.48 -0.02
CA VAL A 56 -5.30 -8.67 0.38
C VAL A 56 -6.21 -8.12 -0.71
N ASP A 57 -6.89 -9.01 -1.44
CA ASP A 57 -7.88 -8.64 -2.44
C ASP A 57 -9.23 -8.35 -1.76
N ALA A 58 -9.51 -7.05 -1.59
CA ALA A 58 -10.76 -6.54 -1.05
C ALA A 58 -11.62 -5.80 -2.11
N GLY A 59 -11.20 -5.75 -3.38
CA GLY A 59 -11.90 -4.92 -4.38
C GLY A 59 -11.10 -4.60 -5.65
N TYR A 60 -11.68 -3.75 -6.51
CA TYR A 60 -11.15 -3.50 -7.86
C TYR A 60 -9.70 -2.93 -7.86
N TRP A 61 -9.42 -2.04 -6.91
CA TRP A 61 -8.10 -1.43 -6.78
C TRP A 61 -7.04 -2.41 -6.29
N ALA A 62 -7.41 -3.32 -5.38
CA ALA A 62 -6.53 -4.36 -4.88
C ALA A 62 -6.14 -5.34 -6.00
N ALA A 63 -7.09 -5.75 -6.83
CA ALA A 63 -6.84 -6.60 -8.00
C ALA A 63 -5.85 -5.95 -8.99
N SER A 64 -5.94 -4.63 -9.18
CA SER A 64 -5.00 -3.87 -10.02
C SER A 64 -3.58 -3.86 -9.43
N ALA A 65 -3.45 -3.69 -8.12
CA ALA A 65 -2.16 -3.76 -7.42
C ALA A 65 -1.53 -5.16 -7.50
N VAL A 66 -2.33 -6.22 -7.33
CA VAL A 66 -1.90 -7.62 -7.49
C VAL A 66 -1.37 -7.87 -8.91
N LYS A 67 -2.08 -7.39 -9.93
CA LYS A 67 -1.66 -7.56 -11.33
C LYS A 67 -0.31 -6.91 -11.59
N GLU A 68 -0.06 -5.74 -11.01
CA GLU A 68 1.22 -5.05 -11.15
C GLU A 68 2.33 -5.75 -10.35
N ALA A 69 2.03 -6.21 -9.12
CA ALA A 69 2.99 -6.90 -8.25
C ALA A 69 3.55 -8.17 -8.88
N LYS A 70 2.74 -8.91 -9.64
CA LYS A 70 3.15 -10.12 -10.39
C LYS A 70 4.33 -9.88 -11.34
N LYS A 71 4.61 -8.65 -11.75
CA LYS A 71 5.77 -8.31 -12.59
C LYS A 71 7.10 -8.31 -11.82
N TYR A 72 7.05 -8.15 -10.50
CA TYR A 72 8.24 -7.92 -9.67
C TYR A 72 8.43 -8.99 -8.60
N CYS A 73 7.36 -9.64 -8.14
CA CYS A 73 7.42 -10.70 -7.13
C CYS A 73 6.34 -11.76 -7.34
N THR A 74 6.31 -12.77 -6.47
CA THR A 74 5.26 -13.79 -6.41
C THR A 74 4.25 -13.39 -5.32
N PRO A 75 3.17 -12.65 -5.64
CA PRO A 75 2.20 -12.24 -4.64
C PRO A 75 1.35 -13.43 -4.19
N ASN A 76 1.23 -13.63 -2.88
CA ASN A 76 0.20 -14.46 -2.28
C ASN A 76 -1.09 -13.64 -2.18
N VAL A 77 -2.15 -14.08 -2.85
CA VAL A 77 -3.40 -13.32 -2.96
C VAL A 77 -4.42 -13.87 -1.97
N ILE A 78 -4.81 -13.04 -1.02
CA ILE A 78 -5.76 -13.39 0.04
C ILE A 78 -7.11 -12.80 -0.35
N ASP A 79 -8.06 -13.67 -0.71
CA ASP A 79 -9.43 -13.24 -0.98
C ASP A 79 -10.16 -12.94 0.33
N ALA A 80 -10.21 -11.65 0.65
CA ALA A 80 -10.83 -11.14 1.86
C ALA A 80 -12.25 -10.59 1.63
N LYS A 81 -12.81 -10.71 0.42
CA LYS A 81 -14.17 -10.23 0.14
C LYS A 81 -15.19 -11.15 0.81
N ILE A 82 -16.09 -10.56 1.59
CA ILE A 82 -17.29 -11.21 2.14
C ILE A 82 -18.51 -10.33 1.93
N THR A 83 -19.69 -10.93 2.05
CA THR A 83 -20.96 -10.20 2.09
C THR A 83 -21.59 -10.41 3.45
N VAL A 84 -21.82 -9.34 4.19
CA VAL A 84 -22.51 -9.35 5.48
C VAL A 84 -23.73 -8.44 5.34
N ASP A 85 -24.93 -8.98 5.57
CA ASP A 85 -26.20 -8.24 5.46
C ASP A 85 -26.41 -7.54 4.10
N GLY A 86 -26.02 -8.21 3.01
CA GLY A 86 -26.13 -7.67 1.65
C GLY A 86 -25.12 -6.57 1.31
N LYS A 87 -24.26 -6.18 2.26
CA LYS A 87 -23.17 -5.23 2.06
C LYS A 87 -21.86 -5.97 1.86
N ARG A 88 -21.00 -5.44 0.99
CA ARG A 88 -19.62 -5.92 0.89
C ARG A 88 -18.93 -5.68 2.22
N ALA A 89 -18.04 -6.56 2.62
CA ALA A 89 -17.24 -6.45 3.82
C ALA A 89 -15.90 -7.17 3.61
N VAL A 90 -14.97 -6.97 4.53
CA VAL A 90 -13.65 -7.60 4.50
C VAL A 90 -13.57 -8.61 5.64
N LYS A 91 -13.04 -9.82 5.37
CA LYS A 91 -12.82 -10.86 6.37
C LYS A 91 -11.98 -10.32 7.54
N PRO A 92 -12.24 -10.74 8.78
CA PRO A 92 -11.35 -10.49 9.91
C PRO A 92 -9.91 -10.89 9.57
N MET A 93 -8.94 -10.12 10.05
CA MET A 93 -7.51 -10.38 9.80
C MET A 93 -7.06 -11.76 10.31
N SER A 94 -7.73 -12.31 11.34
CA SER A 94 -7.50 -13.66 11.86
C SER A 94 -7.77 -14.77 10.84
N GLU A 95 -8.56 -14.50 9.81
CA GLU A 95 -8.89 -15.46 8.74
C GLU A 95 -7.98 -15.33 7.52
N TRP A 96 -7.03 -14.39 7.54
CA TRP A 96 -6.13 -14.15 6.42
C TRP A 96 -5.01 -15.19 6.43
N GLN A 97 -4.90 -15.95 5.34
CA GLN A 97 -3.85 -16.94 5.15
C GLN A 97 -2.53 -16.25 4.77
N LEU A 98 -1.87 -15.66 5.78
CA LEU A 98 -0.60 -14.96 5.65
C LEU A 98 0.54 -15.94 5.39
N THR A 99 1.49 -15.55 4.53
CA THR A 99 2.65 -16.39 4.24
C THR A 99 3.73 -16.18 5.30
N PRO A 100 4.16 -17.24 6.03
CA PRO A 100 5.30 -17.12 6.93
C PRO A 100 6.54 -16.65 6.17
N GLY A 101 7.09 -15.50 6.56
CA GLY A 101 8.26 -14.93 5.90
C GLY A 101 7.97 -14.04 4.69
N ALA A 102 6.72 -13.66 4.41
CA ALA A 102 6.40 -12.62 3.43
C ALA A 102 7.22 -11.34 3.65
N ALA A 103 7.53 -10.62 2.57
CA ALA A 103 8.26 -9.35 2.65
C ALA A 103 7.42 -8.25 3.30
N TYR A 104 6.15 -8.16 2.92
CA TYR A 104 5.18 -7.23 3.45
C TYR A 104 3.75 -7.71 3.15
N LEU A 105 2.77 -7.07 3.79
CA LEU A 105 1.35 -7.19 3.49
C LEU A 105 0.84 -5.89 2.86
N HIS A 106 0.20 -5.99 1.69
CA HIS A 106 -0.44 -4.88 1.01
C HIS A 106 -1.95 -5.01 1.09
N TYR A 107 -2.59 -4.08 1.78
CA TYR A 107 -4.04 -4.01 1.93
C TYR A 107 -4.56 -2.67 1.41
N TRP A 108 -5.53 -2.74 0.48
CA TRP A 108 -6.25 -1.57 0.01
C TRP A 108 -7.71 -1.68 0.43
N PRO A 109 -8.18 -0.85 1.39
CA PRO A 109 -9.59 -0.85 1.77
C PRO A 109 -10.43 -0.30 0.62
N GLU A 110 -11.32 -1.12 0.07
CA GLU A 110 -12.41 -0.62 -0.78
C GLU A 110 -13.47 -0.03 0.15
N ARG A 111 -13.77 1.26 -0.01
CA ARG A 111 -14.77 1.93 0.84
C ARG A 111 -16.15 1.47 0.37
N ASN A 112 -16.90 0.81 1.25
CA ASN A 112 -18.32 0.58 1.02
C ASN A 112 -19.04 1.94 0.99
N HIS A 113 -19.93 2.11 0.02
CA HIS A 113 -21.00 3.11 0.07
C HIS A 113 -22.26 2.47 0.64
#